data_AF-A0A5K1HEM0-F1
#
_entry.id   AF-A0A5K1HEM0-F1
#
_cell.length_a   1.000
_cell.length_b   1.000
_cell.length_c   1.000
_cell.angle_alpha   90.00
_cell.angle_beta   90.00
_cell.angle_gamma   90.00
#
_symmetry.space_group_name_H-M   'P 1'
#
loop_
_entity.id
_entity.type
_entity.pdbx_description
1 polymer ?
#
loop_
_entity_poly.entity_id
_entity_poly.type
_entity_poly.pdbx_seq_one_letter_code
_entity_poly.pdbx_strand_id
1 'polypeptide(L)' 'PNCKAKIELHNGHPRILIYTIKDVKENDELTYDYQFKIDAN' A
#
# COMPACT_ATOMS: atom_id res chain seq x y z
N PRO A 1 8.04 -3.35 -5.48
CA PRO A 1 7.08 -3.42 -4.34
C PRO A 1 6.60 -4.85 -4.06
N ASN A 2 6.70 -5.30 -2.81
CA ASN A 2 6.12 -6.56 -2.31
C ASN A 2 4.76 -6.36 -1.62
N CYS A 3 4.35 -5.11 -1.45
CA CYS A 3 3.05 -4.71 -0.91
C CYS A 3 2.26 -3.81 -1.88
N LYS A 4 0.95 -3.77 -1.71
CA LYS A 4 0.04 -2.80 -2.33
C LYS A 4 -0.74 -2.05 -1.26
N ALA A 5 -1.10 -0.80 -1.56
CA ALA A 5 -2.03 -0.01 -0.75
C ALA A 5 -3.46 -0.11 -1.32
N LYS A 6 -4.46 -0.17 -0.44
CA LYS A 6 -5.88 -0.04 -0.77
C LYS A 6 -6.54 0.87 0.25
N ILE A 7 -7.39 1.78 -0.22
CA ILE A 7 -8.24 2.58 0.66
C ILE A 7 -9.55 1.82 0.85
N GLU A 8 -9.92 1.55 2.10
CA GLU A 8 -11.24 1.03 2.45
C GLU A 8 -11.91 1.88 3.52
N LEU A 9 -13.24 1.87 3.53
CA LEU A 9 -14.04 2.51 4.57
C LEU A 9 -14.22 1.53 5.73
N HIS A 10 -13.71 1.87 6.90
CA HIS A 10 -13.94 1.14 8.13
C HIS A 10 -14.68 2.05 9.11
N ASN A 11 -15.91 1.68 9.47
CA ASN A 11 -16.83 2.50 10.28
C ASN A 11 -17.04 3.92 9.70
N GLY A 12 -17.19 4.02 8.38
CA GLY A 12 -17.40 5.31 7.68
C GLY A 12 -16.14 6.17 7.53
N HIS A 13 -14.99 5.74 8.07
CA HIS A 13 -13.73 6.46 7.96
C HIS A 13 -12.78 5.76 6.98
N PRO A 14 -12.14 6.50 6.04
CA PRO A 14 -11.16 5.92 5.14
C PRO A 14 -9.93 5.45 5.93
N ARG A 15 -9.48 4.24 5.63
CA ARG A 15 -8.28 3.62 6.16
C ARG A 15 -7.42 3.15 4.99
N ILE A 16 -6.10 3.28 5.14
CA ILE A 16 -5.13 2.76 4.18
C ILE A 16 -4.71 1.37 4.68
N LEU A 17 -5.01 0.34 3.89
CA LEU A 17 -4.56 -1.02 4.11
C LEU A 17 -3.33 -1.25 3.23
N ILE A 18 -2.22 -1.64 3.85
CA ILE A 18 -1.04 -2.13 3.15
C ILE A 18 -1.00 -3.64 3.34
N TYR A 19 -1.06 -4.39 2.24
CA TYR A 19 -1.06 -5.85 2.25
C TYR A 19 -0.05 -6.42 1.27
N THR A 20 0.49 -7.60 1.59
CA THR A 20 1.46 -8.30 0.77
C THR A 20 0.80 -8.90 -0.47
N ILE A 21 1.52 -8.91 -1.59
CA ILE A 21 1.07 -9.54 -2.85
C ILE A 21 1.90 -10.76 -3.24
N LYS A 22 2.89 -11.09 -2.42
CA LYS A 22 3.76 -12.28 -2.52
C LYS A 22 4.30 -12.58 -1.12
N ASP A 23 4.83 -13.79 -0.94
CA ASP A 23 5.46 -14.18 0.32
C ASP A 23 6.60 -13.23 0.70
N VAL A 24 6.66 -12.89 1.97
CA VAL A 24 7.68 -12.03 2.60
C VAL A 24 8.25 -12.81 3.77
N LYS A 25 9.58 -12.92 3.83
CA LYS A 25 10.28 -13.62 4.90
C LYS A 25 10.62 -12.67 6.04
N GLU A 26 11.02 -13.24 7.16
CA GLU A 26 11.57 -12.46 8.27
C GLU A 26 12.76 -11.62 7.79
N ASN A 27 12.78 -10.34 8.17
CA ASN A 27 13.79 -9.33 7.80
C ASN A 27 13.77 -8.86 6.33
N ASP A 28 12.85 -9.34 5.49
CA ASP A 28 12.65 -8.75 4.17
C ASP A 28 12.12 -7.31 4.31
N GLU A 29 12.67 -6.39 3.53
CA GLU A 29 12.18 -5.01 3.49
C GLU A 29 10.80 -4.94 2.84
N LEU A 30 9.83 -4.30 3.52
CA LEU A 30 8.51 -4.02 2.97
C LEU A 30 8.55 -2.81 2.04
N THR A 31 8.13 -3.00 0.80
CA THR A 31 8.14 -1.96 -0.24
C THR A 31 6.77 -1.88 -0.89
N TYR A 32 6.19 -0.69 -0.96
CA TYR A 32 4.97 -0.41 -1.72
C TYR A 32 5.22 0.74 -2.70
N ASP A 33 4.43 0.76 -3.78
CA ASP A 33 4.51 1.83 -4.77
C ASP A 33 3.73 3.05 -4.27
N TYR A 34 4.41 4.20 -4.16
CA TYR A 34 3.79 5.44 -3.72
C TYR A 34 2.84 6.04 -4.77
N GLN A 35 2.93 5.61 -6.03
CA GLN A 35 2.06 6.04 -7.13
C GLN A 35 1.76 7.54 -7.13
N PHE A 36 2.81 8.36 -6.94
CA PHE A 36 2.68 9.80 -7.07
C PHE A 36 2.19 10.12 -8.48
N LYS A 37 0.92 10.54 -8.60
CA LYS A 37 0.50 11.25 -9.80
C LYS A 37 1.25 12.57 -9.78
N ILE A 38 2.14 12.76 -10.74
CA ILE A 38 2.67 14.09 -11.00
C ILE A 38 1.44 14.89 -11.42
N ASP A 39 1.01 15.85 -10.59
CA ASP A 39 0.00 16.80 -11.00
C ASP A 39 0.55 17.52 -12.25
N ALA A 40 0.03 17.16 -13.42
CA ALA A 40 0.35 17.80 -14.68
C ALA A 40 -0.28 19.19 -14.64
N ASN A 41 0.50 20.15 -14.14
CA ASN A 41 0.18 21.56 -14.12
C ASN A 41 0.35 22.18 -15.51
#